data_AF-A0A383CLB8-F1
#
_entry.id   AF-A0A383CLB8-F1
#
_cell.length_a   1.000
_cell.length_b   1.000
_cell.length_c   1.000
_cell.angle_alpha   90.00
_cell.angle_beta   90.00
_cell.angle_gamma   90.00
#
_symmetry.space_group_name_H-M   'P 1'
#
loop_
_entity.id
_entity.type
_entity.pdbx_description
1 polymer ?
#
loop_
_entity_poly.entity_id
_entity_poly.type
_entity_poly.pdbx_seq_one_letter_code
_entity_poly.pdbx_strand_id
1 'polypeptide(L)'
;ERARRELAVALAPQTPSGFVPHMHYVRQPGFHEDLWGRRDGSSITQPPMYGHAVAELVRAGEPVDDEVVERATAGLWFLLRVRRRDPSGLVRVCHPWETGCDDSPRWDDRCPDGFDRDRWRLVKDRLASTVETGPDGEAVANPVFEVAPAGFNALVAFNARELVSVTGDDALAAAADELVGALAGQWDDHLGTWVDAGPMADGSGRVRTLDALLPLLVDDQPSRVGRVIDQLLDPTAHGG
;
A
#
# COMPACT_ATOMS: atom_id res chain seq x y z
N GLU A 1 -13.86 18.52 -13.89
CA GLU A 1 -12.77 18.53 -14.92
C GLU A 1 -11.35 18.30 -14.36
N ARG A 2 -10.79 19.20 -13.52
CA ARG A 2 -9.38 19.10 -13.06
C ARG A 2 -9.06 17.79 -12.33
N ALA A 3 -9.94 17.32 -11.45
CA ALA A 3 -9.76 16.07 -10.71
C ALA A 3 -9.66 14.85 -11.64
N ARG A 4 -10.53 14.76 -12.66
CA ARG A 4 -10.52 13.69 -13.66
C ARG A 4 -9.21 13.65 -14.45
N ARG A 5 -8.75 14.82 -14.90
CA ARG A 5 -7.49 14.95 -15.60
C ARG A 5 -6.30 14.55 -14.72
N GLU A 6 -6.32 14.89 -13.44
CA GLU A 6 -5.25 14.52 -12.51
C GLU A 6 -5.16 13.00 -12.36
N LEU A 7 -6.30 12.32 -12.17
CA LEU A 7 -6.34 10.86 -12.06
C LEU A 7 -5.85 10.16 -13.34
N ALA A 8 -6.30 10.63 -14.51
CA ALA A 8 -5.83 10.10 -15.79
C ALA A 8 -4.31 10.28 -15.98
N VAL A 9 -3.76 11.43 -15.58
CA VAL A 9 -2.31 11.69 -15.64
C VAL A 9 -1.54 10.86 -14.61
N ALA A 10 -2.08 10.65 -13.42
CA ALA A 10 -1.45 9.82 -12.39
C ALA A 10 -1.32 8.35 -12.83
N LEU A 11 -2.32 7.83 -13.56
CA LEU A 11 -2.32 6.46 -14.09
C LEU A 11 -1.63 6.30 -15.45
N ALA A 12 -1.23 7.40 -16.11
CA ALA A 12 -0.58 7.35 -17.41
C ALA A 12 0.71 6.51 -17.50
N PRO A 13 1.60 6.46 -16.48
CA PRO A 13 2.82 5.64 -16.55
C PRO A 13 2.61 4.18 -16.12
N GLN A 14 1.36 3.72 -16.03
CA GLN A 14 1.04 2.33 -15.72
C GLN A 14 1.64 1.37 -16.76
N THR A 15 2.18 0.24 -16.30
CA THR A 15 2.75 -0.79 -17.18
C THR A 15 1.69 -1.72 -17.77
N PRO A 16 2.00 -2.48 -18.82
CA PRO A 16 1.15 -3.56 -19.31
C PRO A 16 0.75 -4.59 -18.24
N SER A 17 1.61 -4.87 -17.25
CA SER A 17 1.27 -5.72 -16.11
C SER A 17 0.26 -5.13 -15.11
N GLY A 18 -0.11 -3.85 -15.27
CA GLY A 18 -1.03 -3.13 -14.40
C GLY A 18 -0.33 -2.34 -13.28
N PHE A 19 0.99 -2.43 -13.13
CA PHE A 19 1.70 -1.72 -12.07
C PHE A 19 1.61 -0.20 -12.24
N VAL A 20 1.20 0.49 -11.16
CA VAL A 20 1.15 1.94 -11.08
C VAL A 20 2.33 2.45 -10.23
N PRO A 21 3.24 3.26 -10.78
CA PRO A 21 4.38 3.80 -10.03
C PRO A 21 3.96 4.90 -9.07
N HIS A 22 4.68 5.06 -7.95
CA HIS A 22 4.43 6.17 -7.03
C HIS A 22 4.85 7.54 -7.58
N MET A 23 5.79 7.58 -8.52
CA MET A 23 6.21 8.81 -9.20
C MET A 23 5.98 8.71 -10.71
N HIS A 24 5.48 9.81 -11.30
CA HIS A 24 5.37 10.04 -12.74
C HIS A 24 6.21 11.27 -13.13
N TYR A 25 7.27 11.07 -13.92
CA TYR A 25 8.22 12.13 -14.32
C TYR A 25 7.80 12.87 -15.59
N VAL A 26 6.72 13.66 -15.52
CA VAL A 26 6.16 14.35 -16.70
C VAL A 26 7.11 15.39 -17.32
N ARG A 27 7.80 16.19 -16.49
CA ARG A 27 8.61 17.34 -16.97
C ARG A 27 10.05 16.99 -17.31
N GLN A 28 10.61 16.01 -16.59
CA GLN A 28 11.98 15.55 -16.76
C GLN A 28 12.01 14.02 -16.76
N PRO A 29 11.47 13.37 -17.80
CA PRO A 29 11.58 11.92 -17.96
C PRO A 29 13.06 11.50 -17.90
N GLY A 30 13.34 10.42 -17.18
CA GLY A 30 14.67 9.86 -16.99
C GLY A 30 15.51 10.51 -15.87
N PHE A 31 14.98 11.50 -15.13
CA PHE A 31 15.73 12.17 -14.05
C PHE A 31 16.30 11.19 -13.00
N HIS A 32 15.59 10.10 -12.72
CA HIS A 32 16.03 9.04 -11.81
C HIS A 32 16.06 7.67 -12.50
N GLU A 33 16.35 7.62 -13.81
CA GLU A 33 16.38 6.36 -14.57
C GLU A 33 17.42 5.36 -14.01
N ASP A 34 18.57 5.85 -13.57
CA ASP A 34 19.62 5.02 -12.96
C ASP A 34 19.15 4.32 -11.66
N LEU A 35 18.21 4.93 -10.93
CA LEU A 35 17.65 4.37 -9.71
C LEU A 35 16.50 3.39 -10.03
N TRP A 36 15.62 3.75 -10.95
CA TRP A 36 14.38 3.01 -11.17
C TRP A 36 14.46 1.99 -12.31
N GLY A 37 15.47 2.07 -13.17
CA GLY A 37 15.51 1.31 -14.43
C GLY A 37 14.35 1.65 -15.36
N ARG A 38 13.69 2.79 -15.13
CA ARG A 38 12.47 3.24 -15.80
C ARG A 38 12.54 4.74 -16.08
N ARG A 39 12.10 5.13 -17.28
CA ARG A 39 12.17 6.51 -17.76
C ARG A 39 11.05 7.41 -17.23
N ASP A 40 9.81 6.95 -17.35
CA ASP A 40 8.63 7.80 -17.14
C ASP A 40 8.05 7.71 -15.72
N GLY A 41 8.48 6.73 -14.93
CA GLY A 41 8.03 6.57 -13.55
C GLY A 41 8.96 5.71 -12.71
N SER A 42 8.74 5.69 -11.41
CA SER A 42 9.49 4.81 -10.49
C SER A 42 9.22 3.32 -10.75
N SER A 43 10.05 2.43 -10.17
CA SER A 43 9.79 0.97 -10.20
C SER A 43 9.00 0.45 -9.00
N ILE A 44 8.81 1.26 -7.96
CA ILE A 44 7.97 0.91 -6.79
C ILE A 44 6.65 1.67 -6.79
N THR A 45 5.65 1.12 -6.09
CA THR A 45 4.28 1.65 -6.03
C THR A 45 4.01 2.51 -4.78
N GLN A 46 2.76 2.89 -4.55
CA GLN A 46 2.24 3.51 -3.33
C GLN A 46 0.82 2.97 -3.06
N PRO A 47 0.22 3.26 -1.89
CA PRO A 47 -1.13 2.75 -1.60
C PRO A 47 -2.13 3.16 -2.71
N PRO A 48 -2.97 2.23 -3.19
CA PRO A 48 -3.69 2.38 -4.46
C PRO A 48 -4.96 3.24 -4.35
N MET A 49 -4.84 4.49 -3.91
CA MET A 49 -5.97 5.40 -3.65
C MET A 49 -6.79 5.78 -4.90
N TYR A 50 -6.41 5.29 -6.07
CA TYR A 50 -7.14 5.50 -7.33
C TYR A 50 -8.50 4.78 -7.37
N GLY A 51 -8.69 3.66 -6.66
CA GLY A 51 -10.00 2.97 -6.61
C GLY A 51 -11.06 3.82 -5.93
N HIS A 52 -10.72 4.37 -4.75
CA HIS A 52 -11.53 5.33 -4.03
C HIS A 52 -11.74 6.63 -4.82
N ALA A 53 -10.69 7.16 -5.48
CA ALA A 53 -10.82 8.37 -6.29
C ALA A 53 -11.82 8.19 -7.46
N VAL A 54 -11.85 7.02 -8.10
CA VAL A 54 -12.87 6.68 -9.11
C VAL A 54 -14.27 6.68 -8.48
N ALA A 55 -14.44 5.99 -7.35
CA ALA A 55 -15.73 5.91 -6.65
C ALA A 55 -16.26 7.29 -6.24
N GLU A 56 -15.39 8.16 -5.72
CA GLU A 56 -15.77 9.53 -5.34
C GLU A 56 -16.18 10.40 -6.52
N LEU A 57 -15.50 10.30 -7.67
CA LEU A 57 -15.90 11.01 -8.88
C LEU A 57 -17.30 10.57 -9.34
N VAL A 58 -17.57 9.27 -9.35
CA VAL A 58 -18.88 8.72 -9.71
C VAL A 58 -19.96 9.17 -8.71
N ARG A 59 -19.69 9.13 -7.39
CA ARG A 59 -20.62 9.62 -6.35
C ARG A 59 -20.94 11.10 -6.51
N ALA A 60 -19.97 11.90 -6.96
CA ALA A 60 -20.15 13.32 -7.25
C ALA A 60 -20.89 13.58 -8.57
N GLY A 61 -21.22 12.55 -9.36
CA GLY A 61 -21.85 12.68 -10.68
C GLY A 61 -20.89 13.16 -11.77
N GLU A 62 -19.58 13.09 -11.54
CA GLU A 62 -18.57 13.41 -12.57
C GLU A 62 -18.36 12.20 -13.48
N PRO A 63 -18.31 12.39 -14.81
CA PRO A 63 -18.09 11.29 -15.75
C PRO A 63 -16.65 10.80 -15.63
N VAL A 64 -16.42 9.51 -15.38
CA VAL A 64 -15.09 8.91 -15.37
C VAL A 64 -14.89 8.16 -16.68
N ASP A 65 -13.76 8.38 -17.36
CA ASP A 65 -13.45 7.71 -18.61
C ASP A 65 -13.22 6.21 -18.35
N ASP A 66 -13.75 5.33 -19.21
CA ASP A 66 -13.65 3.88 -19.04
C ASP A 66 -12.18 3.41 -18.92
N GLU A 67 -11.28 4.03 -19.69
CA GLU A 67 -9.83 3.76 -19.61
C GLU A 67 -9.27 4.00 -18.20
N VAL A 68 -9.75 5.02 -17.49
CA VAL A 68 -9.32 5.30 -16.10
C VAL A 68 -9.80 4.20 -15.17
N VAL A 69 -11.03 3.73 -15.34
CA VAL A 69 -11.61 2.63 -14.56
C VAL A 69 -10.86 1.32 -14.83
N GLU A 70 -10.55 1.03 -16.10
CA GLU A 70 -9.76 -0.14 -16.51
C GLU A 70 -8.35 -0.11 -15.91
N ARG A 71 -7.67 1.04 -15.97
CA ARG A 71 -6.35 1.22 -15.36
C ARG A 71 -6.38 1.08 -13.84
N ALA A 72 -7.36 1.67 -13.17
CA ALA A 72 -7.55 1.49 -11.73
C ALA A 72 -7.77 0.01 -11.37
N THR A 73 -8.58 -0.70 -12.15
CA THR A 73 -8.84 -2.13 -11.99
C THR A 73 -7.57 -2.96 -12.17
N ALA A 74 -6.80 -2.69 -13.24
CA ALA A 74 -5.53 -3.36 -13.51
C ALA A 74 -4.49 -3.10 -12.40
N GLY A 75 -4.47 -1.89 -11.84
CA GLY A 75 -3.62 -1.51 -10.70
C GLY A 75 -3.85 -2.37 -9.46
N LEU A 76 -5.12 -2.54 -9.07
CA LEU A 76 -5.47 -3.39 -7.94
C LEU A 76 -5.16 -4.85 -8.22
N TRP A 77 -5.45 -5.34 -9.44
CA TRP A 77 -5.13 -6.71 -9.81
C TRP A 77 -3.64 -7.00 -9.86
N PHE A 78 -2.80 -6.03 -10.24
CA PHE A 78 -1.34 -6.15 -10.12
C PHE A 78 -0.93 -6.43 -8.68
N LEU A 79 -1.43 -5.62 -7.73
CA LEU A 79 -1.13 -5.80 -6.31
C LEU A 79 -1.64 -7.14 -5.77
N LEU A 80 -2.81 -7.58 -6.23
CA LEU A 80 -3.43 -8.81 -5.72
C LEU A 80 -2.86 -10.10 -6.33
N ARG A 81 -2.41 -10.08 -7.59
CA ARG A 81 -1.99 -11.27 -8.35
C ARG A 81 -0.48 -11.37 -8.61
N VAL A 82 0.20 -10.25 -8.78
CA VAL A 82 1.62 -10.23 -9.19
C VAL A 82 2.55 -10.10 -7.99
N ARG A 83 2.19 -9.25 -7.02
CA ARG A 83 3.02 -9.05 -5.83
C ARG A 83 3.08 -10.29 -4.97
N ARG A 84 4.29 -10.58 -4.45
CA ARG A 84 4.50 -11.70 -3.53
C ARG A 84 3.62 -11.56 -2.29
N ARG A 85 3.03 -12.67 -1.87
CA ARG A 85 2.25 -12.79 -0.64
C ARG A 85 3.13 -13.29 0.51
N ASP A 86 2.84 -12.79 1.69
CA ASP A 86 3.29 -13.40 2.93
C ASP A 86 2.45 -14.66 3.25
N PRO A 87 2.94 -15.64 4.03
CA PRO A 87 2.14 -16.80 4.45
C PRO A 87 0.82 -16.45 5.16
N SER A 88 0.71 -15.26 5.75
CA SER A 88 -0.56 -14.71 6.27
C SER A 88 -1.64 -14.47 5.20
N GLY A 89 -1.26 -14.42 3.92
CA GLY A 89 -2.13 -14.03 2.81
C GLY A 89 -2.03 -12.54 2.44
N LEU A 90 -1.34 -11.72 3.24
CA LEU A 90 -1.14 -10.30 2.95
C LEU A 90 -0.16 -10.06 1.80
N VAL A 91 -0.37 -8.98 1.03
CA VAL A 91 0.56 -8.48 0.00
C VAL A 91 1.80 -7.90 0.66
N ARG A 92 2.98 -8.29 0.14
CA ARG A 92 4.25 -7.72 0.57
C ARG A 92 4.55 -6.40 -0.14
N VAL A 93 5.11 -5.46 0.62
CA VAL A 93 5.80 -4.30 0.07
C VAL A 93 7.25 -4.68 -0.26
N CYS A 94 7.83 -4.03 -1.25
CA CYS A 94 9.21 -4.17 -1.70
C CYS A 94 10.11 -3.06 -1.14
N HIS A 95 9.52 -1.98 -0.64
CA HIS A 95 10.27 -0.86 -0.07
C HIS A 95 9.38 -0.09 0.93
N PRO A 96 9.92 0.46 2.04
CA PRO A 96 9.14 1.27 2.99
C PRO A 96 8.43 2.46 2.33
N TRP A 97 9.02 3.06 1.30
CA TRP A 97 8.42 4.13 0.48
C TRP A 97 7.05 3.75 -0.12
N GLU A 98 6.79 2.46 -0.36
CA GLU A 98 5.51 2.01 -0.91
C GLU A 98 4.36 2.12 0.08
N THR A 99 4.65 2.34 1.36
CA THR A 99 3.61 2.59 2.38
C THR A 99 3.21 4.06 2.48
N GLY A 100 4.02 4.97 1.93
CA GLY A 100 3.90 6.42 2.17
C GLY A 100 4.36 6.86 3.58
N CYS A 101 4.84 5.91 4.41
CA CYS A 101 5.33 6.16 5.77
C CYS A 101 6.82 5.79 5.88
N ASP A 102 7.66 6.51 5.13
CA ASP A 102 9.07 6.20 4.90
C ASP A 102 9.90 5.96 6.16
N ASP A 103 9.65 6.74 7.21
CA ASP A 103 10.42 6.78 8.47
C ASP A 103 9.57 6.27 9.64
N SER A 104 8.58 5.42 9.36
CA SER A 104 7.75 4.81 10.40
C SER A 104 8.61 3.99 11.36
N PRO A 105 8.36 4.05 12.69
CA PRO A 105 9.03 3.17 13.66
C PRO A 105 8.74 1.68 13.41
N ARG A 106 7.75 1.36 12.56
CA ARG A 106 7.50 -0.02 12.10
C ARG A 106 8.66 -0.61 11.27
N TRP A 107 9.61 0.22 10.85
CA TRP A 107 10.79 -0.21 10.11
C TRP A 107 12.05 -0.31 10.96
N ASP A 108 11.97 -0.02 12.26
CA ASP A 108 13.16 0.12 13.12
C ASP A 108 14.03 -1.15 13.17
N ASP A 109 13.42 -2.36 13.12
CA ASP A 109 14.19 -3.62 13.07
C ASP A 109 15.01 -3.78 11.78
N ARG A 110 14.72 -2.97 10.75
CA ARG A 110 15.48 -2.93 9.49
C ARG A 110 16.58 -1.89 9.49
N CYS A 111 16.71 -1.09 10.54
CA CYS A 111 17.79 -0.15 10.75
C CYS A 111 18.74 -0.69 11.83
N PRO A 112 19.82 -1.40 11.46
CA PRO A 112 20.78 -1.93 12.42
C PRO A 112 21.32 -0.83 13.34
N ASP A 113 21.60 -1.18 14.59
CA ASP A 113 22.09 -0.25 15.62
C ASP A 113 21.13 0.89 16.00
N GLY A 114 19.84 0.74 15.66
CA GLY A 114 18.76 1.67 15.99
C GLY A 114 18.51 2.73 14.93
N PHE A 115 17.36 3.40 15.02
CA PHE A 115 16.99 4.48 14.11
C PHE A 115 17.92 5.68 14.25
N ASP A 116 18.57 6.02 13.15
CA ASP A 116 19.25 7.29 12.92
C ASP A 116 18.93 7.72 11.48
N ARG A 117 18.69 9.01 11.25
CA ARG A 117 18.19 9.50 9.96
C ARG A 117 19.15 9.24 8.81
N ASP A 118 20.45 9.44 9.04
CA ASP A 118 21.46 9.25 7.98
C ASP A 118 21.68 7.77 7.71
N ARG A 119 21.70 6.95 8.78
CA ARG A 119 21.74 5.49 8.64
C ARG A 119 20.52 4.95 7.91
N TRP A 120 19.33 5.40 8.28
CA TRP A 120 18.08 4.94 7.68
C TRP A 120 18.00 5.31 6.20
N ARG A 121 18.50 6.49 5.82
CA ARG A 121 18.66 6.86 4.41
C ARG A 121 19.51 5.85 3.64
N LEU A 122 20.69 5.48 4.16
CA LEU A 122 21.57 4.47 3.53
C LEU A 122 20.90 3.10 3.44
N VAL A 123 20.13 2.71 4.46
CA VAL A 123 19.36 1.47 4.43
C VAL A 123 18.31 1.50 3.32
N LYS A 124 17.53 2.58 3.20
CA LYS A 124 16.54 2.73 2.14
C LYS A 124 17.18 2.68 0.75
N ASP A 125 18.29 3.38 0.54
CA ASP A 125 19.02 3.33 -0.73
C ASP A 125 19.48 1.91 -1.08
N ARG A 126 19.96 1.13 -0.09
CA ARG A 126 20.27 -0.29 -0.26
C ARG A 126 19.03 -1.13 -0.56
N LEU A 127 17.91 -0.90 0.14
CA LEU A 127 16.68 -1.65 -0.10
C LEU A 127 16.18 -1.44 -1.53
N ALA A 128 16.24 -0.20 -2.05
CA ALA A 128 15.86 0.11 -3.43
C ALA A 128 16.69 -0.67 -4.45
N SER A 129 18.00 -0.84 -4.23
CA SER A 129 18.87 -1.59 -5.15
C SER A 129 18.69 -3.12 -5.12
N THR A 130 17.93 -3.63 -4.15
CA THR A 130 17.63 -5.06 -3.97
C THR A 130 16.24 -5.47 -4.47
N VAL A 131 15.46 -4.53 -4.98
CA VAL A 131 14.14 -4.82 -5.54
C VAL A 131 14.27 -5.72 -6.77
N GLU A 132 13.53 -6.83 -6.76
CA GLU A 132 13.36 -7.68 -7.93
C GLU A 132 12.27 -7.07 -8.81
N THR A 133 12.59 -6.84 -10.09
CA THR A 133 11.67 -6.25 -11.07
C THR A 133 11.15 -7.27 -12.07
N GLY A 134 9.92 -7.06 -12.52
CA GLY A 134 9.29 -7.77 -13.62
C GLY A 134 9.78 -7.29 -14.99
N PRO A 135 9.24 -7.86 -16.07
CA PRO A 135 9.65 -7.55 -17.44
C PRO A 135 9.38 -6.09 -17.84
N ASP A 136 8.43 -5.41 -17.20
CA ASP A 136 8.12 -4.00 -17.44
C ASP A 136 8.87 -3.07 -16.46
N GLY A 137 9.79 -3.59 -15.65
CA GLY A 137 10.55 -2.83 -14.66
C GLY A 137 9.79 -2.55 -13.36
N GLU A 138 8.66 -3.20 -13.14
CA GLU A 138 7.82 -3.07 -11.95
C GLU A 138 8.33 -3.92 -10.79
N ALA A 139 8.31 -3.39 -9.57
CA ALA A 139 8.72 -4.13 -8.38
C ALA A 139 7.76 -5.30 -8.09
N VAL A 140 8.28 -6.53 -8.09
CA VAL A 140 7.50 -7.75 -7.80
C VAL A 140 7.80 -8.33 -6.41
N ALA A 141 9.04 -8.18 -5.94
CA ALA A 141 9.50 -8.66 -4.63
C ALA A 141 10.73 -7.87 -4.14
N ASN A 142 11.05 -8.03 -2.85
CA ASN A 142 12.35 -7.66 -2.30
C ASN A 142 12.79 -8.73 -1.30
N PRO A 143 13.84 -9.52 -1.59
CA PRO A 143 14.26 -10.65 -0.76
C PRO A 143 14.84 -10.24 0.59
N VAL A 144 15.20 -8.96 0.78
CA VAL A 144 15.73 -8.43 2.05
C VAL A 144 14.71 -7.54 2.79
N PHE A 145 13.51 -7.36 2.23
CA PHE A 145 12.42 -6.58 2.82
C PHE A 145 11.07 -7.30 2.66
N GLU A 146 10.97 -8.51 3.20
CA GLU A 146 9.79 -9.38 3.08
C GLU A 146 8.66 -9.01 4.05
N VAL A 147 8.20 -7.77 4.03
CA VAL A 147 7.21 -7.26 4.99
C VAL A 147 5.85 -7.11 4.31
N ALA A 148 4.77 -7.46 5.01
CA ALA A 148 3.40 -7.25 4.56
C ALA A 148 2.63 -6.36 5.56
N PRO A 149 2.67 -5.03 5.38
CA PRO A 149 2.10 -4.07 6.33
C PRO A 149 0.58 -4.13 6.36
N ALA A 150 0.00 -4.12 7.56
CA ALA A 150 -1.44 -4.18 7.74
C ALA A 150 -2.13 -2.97 7.08
N GLY A 151 -1.58 -1.77 7.28
CA GLY A 151 -2.14 -0.54 6.71
C GLY A 151 -2.15 -0.50 5.16
N PHE A 152 -1.07 -0.97 4.53
CA PHE A 152 -1.02 -1.04 3.05
C PHE A 152 -2.08 -2.01 2.52
N ASN A 153 -2.21 -3.18 3.13
CA ASN A 153 -3.20 -4.18 2.74
C ASN A 153 -4.64 -3.73 3.00
N ALA A 154 -4.88 -3.01 4.09
CA ALA A 154 -6.18 -2.39 4.34
C ALA A 154 -6.55 -1.39 3.24
N LEU A 155 -5.61 -0.55 2.81
CA LEU A 155 -5.85 0.38 1.71
C LEU A 155 -6.07 -0.33 0.37
N VAL A 156 -5.39 -1.45 0.10
CA VAL A 156 -5.68 -2.28 -1.09
C VAL A 156 -7.11 -2.82 -1.03
N ALA A 157 -7.51 -3.43 0.08
CA ALA A 157 -8.85 -3.99 0.24
C ALA A 157 -9.94 -2.91 0.17
N PHE A 158 -9.72 -1.78 0.84
CA PHE A 158 -10.63 -0.63 0.82
C PHE A 158 -10.83 -0.11 -0.61
N ASN A 159 -9.74 0.14 -1.34
CA ASN A 159 -9.83 0.65 -2.70
C ASN A 159 -10.45 -0.36 -3.68
N ALA A 160 -10.23 -1.66 -3.45
CA ALA A 160 -10.91 -2.70 -4.21
C ALA A 160 -12.43 -2.68 -3.99
N ARG A 161 -12.89 -2.63 -2.73
CA ARG A 161 -14.33 -2.52 -2.41
C ARG A 161 -14.96 -1.24 -2.96
N GLU A 162 -14.26 -0.11 -2.85
CA GLU A 162 -14.71 1.16 -3.40
C GLU A 162 -14.86 1.07 -4.92
N LEU A 163 -13.88 0.51 -5.62
CA LEU A 163 -13.95 0.37 -7.08
C LEU A 163 -15.04 -0.63 -7.52
N VAL A 164 -15.24 -1.72 -6.77
CA VAL A 164 -16.34 -2.69 -6.99
C VAL A 164 -17.71 -1.99 -6.96
N SER A 165 -17.90 -0.95 -6.13
CA SER A 165 -19.15 -0.18 -6.12
C SER A 165 -19.45 0.53 -7.45
N VAL A 166 -18.43 0.70 -8.31
CA VAL A 166 -18.53 1.28 -9.65
C VAL A 166 -18.58 0.19 -10.72
N THR A 167 -17.74 -0.84 -10.61
CA THR A 167 -17.53 -1.82 -11.68
C THR A 167 -18.43 -3.05 -11.59
N GLY A 168 -18.91 -3.40 -10.39
CA GLY A 168 -19.59 -4.67 -10.14
C GLY A 168 -18.69 -5.90 -10.33
N ASP A 169 -17.37 -5.76 -10.21
CA ASP A 169 -16.41 -6.87 -10.38
C ASP A 169 -16.45 -7.82 -9.15
N ASP A 170 -17.26 -8.87 -9.23
CA ASP A 170 -17.40 -9.89 -8.18
C ASP A 170 -16.07 -10.60 -7.85
N ALA A 171 -15.17 -10.76 -8.83
CA ALA A 171 -13.88 -11.41 -8.59
C ALA A 171 -12.96 -10.51 -7.77
N LEU A 172 -12.96 -9.20 -8.05
CA LEU A 172 -12.21 -8.22 -7.27
C LEU A 172 -12.81 -8.10 -5.86
N ALA A 173 -14.13 -8.18 -5.72
CA ALA A 173 -14.81 -8.21 -4.44
C ALA A 173 -14.33 -9.40 -3.58
N ALA A 174 -14.33 -10.61 -4.15
CA ALA A 174 -13.86 -11.81 -3.46
C ALA A 174 -12.38 -11.70 -3.05
N ALA A 175 -11.51 -11.18 -3.91
CA ALA A 175 -10.11 -10.99 -3.59
C ALA A 175 -9.89 -9.93 -2.48
N ALA A 176 -10.75 -8.90 -2.42
CA ALA A 176 -10.75 -7.95 -1.32
C ALA A 176 -11.16 -8.62 -0.01
N ASP A 177 -12.22 -9.44 -0.02
CA ASP A 177 -12.69 -10.16 1.16
C ASP A 177 -11.67 -11.16 1.71
N GLU A 178 -10.93 -11.86 0.83
CA GLU A 178 -9.79 -12.68 1.23
C GLU A 178 -8.73 -11.86 1.98
N LEU A 179 -8.43 -10.65 1.49
CA LEU A 179 -7.45 -9.77 2.12
C LEU A 179 -7.93 -9.24 3.48
N VAL A 180 -9.22 -8.94 3.60
CA VAL A 180 -9.86 -8.57 4.88
C VAL A 180 -9.82 -9.72 5.88
N GLY A 181 -10.06 -10.96 5.42
CA GLY A 181 -9.91 -12.15 6.26
C GLY A 181 -8.48 -12.32 6.77
N ALA A 182 -7.47 -12.12 5.92
CA ALA A 182 -6.06 -12.15 6.32
C ALA A 182 -5.71 -11.04 7.32
N LEU A 183 -6.23 -9.82 7.13
CA LEU A 183 -6.07 -8.71 8.07
C LEU A 183 -6.68 -9.02 9.44
N ALA A 184 -7.87 -9.63 9.48
CA ALA A 184 -8.51 -10.02 10.73
C ALA A 184 -7.64 -10.98 11.58
N GLY A 185 -6.78 -11.78 10.94
CA GLY A 185 -5.81 -12.65 11.60
C GLY A 185 -4.57 -11.93 12.14
N GLN A 186 -4.33 -10.68 11.77
CA GLN A 186 -3.21 -9.87 12.26
C GLN A 186 -3.56 -8.99 13.47
N TRP A 187 -4.81 -9.05 13.95
CA TRP A 187 -5.23 -8.32 15.14
C TRP A 187 -4.58 -8.90 16.40
N ASP A 188 -4.00 -8.03 17.24
CA ASP A 188 -3.44 -8.40 18.53
C ASP A 188 -4.32 -7.86 19.68
N ASP A 189 -4.97 -8.76 20.42
CA ASP A 189 -5.85 -8.42 21.54
C ASP A 189 -5.11 -7.87 22.77
N HIS A 190 -3.79 -7.99 22.87
CA HIS A 190 -3.06 -7.35 23.97
C HIS A 190 -2.77 -5.89 23.62
N LEU A 191 -2.32 -5.64 22.40
CA LEU A 191 -1.95 -4.31 21.92
C LEU A 191 -3.16 -3.48 21.49
N GLY A 192 -4.24 -4.12 21.06
CA GLY A 192 -5.40 -3.46 20.48
C GLY A 192 -5.11 -2.82 19.12
N THR A 193 -4.25 -3.43 18.32
CA THR A 193 -3.87 -2.94 16.97
C THR A 193 -3.66 -4.13 16.05
N TRP A 194 -3.58 -3.86 14.75
CA TRP A 194 -3.06 -4.84 13.79
C TRP A 194 -1.54 -4.80 13.75
N VAL A 195 -0.93 -5.97 13.66
CA VAL A 195 0.52 -6.18 13.56
C VAL A 195 0.89 -6.38 12.09
N ASP A 196 1.98 -5.76 11.65
CA ASP A 196 2.50 -6.02 10.30
C ASP A 196 3.02 -7.47 10.20
N ALA A 197 2.65 -8.18 9.13
CA ALA A 197 3.11 -9.54 8.91
C ALA A 197 4.53 -9.58 8.31
N GLY A 198 5.22 -10.70 8.52
CA GLY A 198 6.60 -10.93 8.08
C GLY A 198 7.62 -10.85 9.22
N PRO A 199 8.93 -10.72 8.91
CA PRO A 199 10.01 -10.90 9.89
C PRO A 199 10.05 -9.93 11.07
N MET A 200 9.23 -8.87 11.07
CA MET A 200 9.18 -7.85 12.12
C MET A 200 7.94 -7.98 13.02
N ALA A 201 7.12 -9.02 12.82
CA ALA A 201 5.87 -9.23 13.56
C ALA A 201 6.08 -9.42 15.08
N ASP A 202 7.27 -9.83 15.50
CA ASP A 202 7.66 -9.98 16.91
C ASP A 202 8.41 -8.76 17.47
N GLY A 203 8.61 -7.71 16.66
CA GLY A 203 9.36 -6.50 17.01
C GLY A 203 8.65 -5.22 16.58
N SER A 204 9.33 -4.40 15.80
CA SER A 204 8.87 -3.08 15.31
C SER A 204 7.55 -3.13 14.54
N GLY A 205 7.20 -4.24 13.89
CA GLY A 205 5.91 -4.43 13.21
C GLY A 205 4.68 -4.36 14.13
N ARG A 206 4.90 -4.39 15.45
CA ARG A 206 3.87 -4.29 16.51
C ARG A 206 3.63 -2.86 16.99
N VAL A 207 4.43 -1.88 16.53
CA VAL A 207 4.36 -0.50 17.00
C VAL A 207 3.00 0.11 16.61
N ARG A 208 2.34 0.74 17.59
CA ARG A 208 1.01 1.34 17.47
C ARG A 208 1.05 2.68 16.74
N THR A 209 1.22 2.64 15.43
CA THR A 209 1.11 3.81 14.55
C THR A 209 -0.33 4.00 14.06
N LEU A 210 -0.65 5.18 13.53
CA LEU A 210 -1.95 5.44 12.91
C LEU A 210 -2.22 4.51 11.71
N ASP A 211 -1.19 4.19 10.94
CA ASP A 211 -1.28 3.26 9.82
C ASP A 211 -1.74 1.86 10.24
N ALA A 212 -1.36 1.42 11.44
CA ALA A 212 -1.77 0.13 11.98
C ALA A 212 -3.28 0.08 12.29
N LEU A 213 -3.98 1.23 12.29
CA LEU A 213 -5.42 1.34 12.51
C LEU A 213 -6.22 1.42 11.21
N LEU A 214 -5.57 1.59 10.05
CA LEU A 214 -6.23 1.61 8.74
C LEU A 214 -7.10 0.37 8.42
N PRO A 215 -6.84 -0.83 8.98
CA PRO A 215 -7.78 -1.96 8.83
C PRO A 215 -9.21 -1.65 9.29
N LEU A 216 -9.47 -0.63 10.13
CA LEU A 216 -10.82 -0.16 10.43
C LEU A 216 -11.62 0.30 9.19
N LEU A 217 -10.96 0.61 8.07
CA LEU A 217 -11.64 0.94 6.82
C LEU A 217 -12.40 -0.27 6.23
N VAL A 218 -12.06 -1.49 6.66
CA VAL A 218 -12.56 -2.74 6.07
C VAL A 218 -12.97 -3.80 7.09
N ASP A 219 -12.58 -3.66 8.36
CA ASP A 219 -12.96 -4.50 9.50
C ASP A 219 -13.99 -3.76 10.37
N ASP A 220 -15.20 -4.31 10.44
CA ASP A 220 -16.33 -3.75 11.17
C ASP A 220 -16.63 -4.50 12.49
N GLN A 221 -15.72 -5.35 12.97
CA GLN A 221 -15.94 -6.12 14.20
C GLN A 221 -16.12 -5.17 15.40
N PRO A 222 -17.30 -5.15 16.07
CA PRO A 222 -17.62 -4.11 17.05
C PRO A 222 -16.63 -3.99 18.22
N SER A 223 -16.07 -5.11 18.68
CA SER A 223 -15.08 -5.13 19.76
C SER A 223 -13.75 -4.49 19.36
N ARG A 224 -13.31 -4.69 18.12
CA ARG A 224 -12.09 -4.06 17.58
C ARG A 224 -12.32 -2.58 17.34
N VAL A 225 -13.43 -2.23 16.70
CA VAL A 225 -13.84 -0.84 16.46
C VAL A 225 -13.88 -0.05 17.77
N GLY A 226 -14.61 -0.53 18.78
CA GLY A 226 -14.71 0.15 20.07
C GLY A 226 -13.34 0.37 20.70
N ARG A 227 -12.49 -0.65 20.70
CA ARG A 227 -11.16 -0.56 21.26
C ARG A 227 -10.24 0.42 20.53
N VAL A 228 -10.33 0.53 19.22
CA VAL A 228 -9.53 1.51 18.48
C VAL A 228 -10.05 2.93 18.67
N ILE A 229 -11.38 3.13 18.72
CA ILE A 229 -11.96 4.44 19.03
C ILE A 229 -11.52 4.93 20.42
N ASP A 230 -11.54 4.05 21.42
CA ASP A 230 -11.06 4.40 22.77
C ASP A 230 -9.58 4.85 22.75
N GLN A 231 -8.75 4.21 21.92
CA GLN A 231 -7.34 4.59 21.75
C GLN A 231 -7.17 5.93 21.03
N LEU A 232 -7.93 6.18 19.96
CA LEU A 232 -7.87 7.45 19.23
C LEU A 232 -8.26 8.65 20.10
N LEU A 233 -9.09 8.41 21.13
CA LEU A 233 -9.48 9.42 22.11
C LEU A 233 -8.49 9.56 23.27
N ASP A 234 -7.55 8.62 23.43
CA ASP A 234 -6.49 8.66 24.42
C ASP A 234 -5.22 9.30 23.83
N PRO A 235 -4.84 10.51 24.25
CA PRO A 235 -3.65 11.19 23.73
C PRO A 235 -2.33 10.47 24.05
N THR A 236 -2.35 9.44 24.91
CA THR A 236 -1.18 8.64 25.27
C THR A 236 -1.12 7.29 24.55
N ALA A 237 -2.16 6.91 23.81
CA ALA A 237 -2.26 5.60 23.16
C ALA A 237 -1.38 5.46 21.91
N HIS A 238 -1.00 6.58 21.30
CA HIS A 238 -0.21 6.66 20.08
C HIS A 238 0.97 7.61 20.28
N GLY A 239 2.17 7.11 19.98
CA GLY A 239 3.43 7.80 20.24
C GLY A 239 4.46 6.77 20.71
N GLY A 240 5.54 6.64 19.95
CA GLY A 240 6.79 6.05 20.43
C GLY A 240 7.55 7.07 21.25
#